data_AF-A0A401TL03-F1
#
_entry.id   AF-A0A401TL03-F1
#
_cell.length_a   1.000
_cell.length_b   1.000
_cell.length_c   1.000
_cell.angle_alpha   90.00
_cell.angle_beta   90.00
_cell.angle_gamma   90.00
#
_symmetry.space_group_name_H-M   'P 1'
#
loop_
_entity.id
_entity.type
_entity.pdbx_description
1 polymer ?
#
loop_
_entity_poly.entity_id
_entity_poly.type
_entity_poly.pdbx_seq_one_letter_code
_entity_poly.pdbx_strand_id
1 'polypeptide(L)' 'SAAGGAEKKPKLMESMGTDEIRQHVQGGTLGKLTVPVLKEVCKQYGLKGGGKKQELIDAIT' A
#
# COMPACT_ATOMS: atom_id res chain seq x y z
N SER A 1 -4.01 -28.49 -18.38
CA SER A 1 -3.85 -27.89 -17.04
C SER A 1 -2.43 -27.38 -16.89
N ALA A 2 -2.22 -26.07 -16.91
CA ALA A 2 -0.91 -25.47 -16.62
C ALA A 2 -1.10 -24.51 -15.45
N ALA A 3 -0.75 -24.97 -14.25
CA ALA A 3 -0.72 -24.13 -13.06
C ALA A 3 0.51 -23.21 -13.16
N GLY A 4 0.26 -21.95 -13.55
CA GLY A 4 1.24 -20.88 -13.52
C GLY A 4 1.64 -20.59 -12.08
N GLY A 5 2.95 -20.52 -11.86
CA GLY A 5 3.56 -20.42 -10.53
C GLY A 5 3.40 -19.06 -9.84
N ALA A 6 3.95 -19.00 -8.63
CA ALA A 6 4.70 -17.85 -8.14
C ALA A 6 5.34 -18.22 -6.80
N GLU A 7 6.65 -17.99 -6.74
CA GLU A 7 7.53 -18.17 -5.61
C GLU A 7 7.02 -17.48 -4.34
N LYS A 8 6.93 -18.25 -3.25
CA LYS A 8 6.79 -17.75 -1.88
C LYS A 8 8.06 -16.98 -1.48
N LYS A 9 8.15 -15.69 -1.81
CA LYS A 9 9.03 -14.74 -1.12
C LYS A 9 8.17 -13.99 -0.08
N PRO A 10 8.67 -13.72 1.15
CA PRO A 10 7.93 -12.98 2.16
C PRO A 10 7.77 -11.52 1.70
N LYS A 11 6.77 -11.31 0.85
CA LYS A 11 6.52 -10.10 0.06
C LYS A 11 5.72 -9.04 0.83
N LEU A 12 5.65 -9.16 2.16
CA LEU A 12 5.00 -8.17 3.01
C LEU A 12 5.82 -6.87 3.11
N MET A 13 7.10 -6.90 2.74
CA MET A 13 7.96 -5.71 2.67
C MET A 13 8.24 -5.25 1.23
N GLU A 14 7.86 -6.03 0.21
CA GLU A 14 8.07 -5.71 -1.20
C GLU A 14 6.74 -5.43 -1.89
N SER A 15 6.34 -4.15 -1.93
CA SER A 15 5.14 -3.64 -2.60
C SER A 15 3.82 -4.24 -2.10
N MET A 16 3.16 -3.53 -1.19
CA MET A 16 1.71 -3.65 -1.03
C MET A 16 1.08 -3.55 -2.43
N GLY A 17 0.38 -4.60 -2.86
CA GLY A 17 -0.13 -4.68 -4.22
C GLY A 17 -1.14 -3.56 -4.48
N THR A 18 -1.21 -3.06 -5.72
CA THR A 18 -2.18 -2.01 -6.09
C THR A 18 -3.61 -2.36 -5.69
N ASP A 19 -3.98 -3.65 -5.76
CA ASP A 19 -5.32 -4.12 -5.36
C ASP A 19 -5.53 -4.06 -3.84
N GLU A 20 -4.55 -4.49 -3.04
CA GLU A 20 -4.58 -4.35 -1.58
C GLU A 20 -4.70 -2.87 -1.16
N ILE A 21 -3.94 -1.99 -1.80
CA ILE A 21 -4.01 -0.54 -1.54
C ILE A 21 -5.42 -0.03 -1.84
N ARG A 22 -6.01 -0.44 -2.98
CA ARG A 22 -7.37 -0.08 -3.36
C ARG A 22 -8.41 -0.64 -2.37
N GLN A 23 -8.22 -1.84 -1.83
CA GLN A 23 -9.07 -2.37 -0.76
C GLN A 23 -8.94 -1.54 0.53
N HIS A 24 -7.73 -1.10 0.87
CA HIS A 24 -7.51 -0.25 2.04
C HIS A 24 -8.15 1.13 1.91
N VAL A 25 -8.11 1.72 0.71
CA VAL A 25 -8.79 2.99 0.37
C VAL A 25 -10.31 2.81 0.52
N GLN A 26 -10.89 1.85 -0.21
CA GLN A 26 -12.35 1.62 -0.20
C GLN A 26 -12.86 1.19 1.18
N GLY A 27 -12.07 0.41 1.92
CA GLY A 27 -12.41 -0.05 3.26
C GLY A 27 -12.09 0.95 4.38
N GLY A 28 -11.53 2.13 4.07
CA GLY A 28 -11.14 3.12 5.08
C GLY A 28 -10.10 2.59 6.09
N THR A 29 -9.32 1.57 5.72
CA THR A 29 -8.35 0.93 6.61
C THR A 29 -6.93 1.45 6.45
N LEU A 30 -6.67 2.40 5.55
CA LEU A 30 -5.41 3.15 5.49
C LEU A 30 -5.07 3.81 6.84
N GLY A 31 -6.08 4.27 7.57
CA GLY A 31 -5.94 4.79 8.94
C GLY A 31 -5.46 3.77 9.97
N LYS A 32 -5.54 2.47 9.67
CA LYS A 32 -5.02 1.39 10.53
C LYS A 32 -3.59 1.02 10.17
N LEU A 33 -3.09 1.44 9.00
CA LEU A 33 -1.71 1.25 8.59
C LEU A 33 -0.78 2.19 9.35
N THR A 34 0.49 1.79 9.40
CA THR A 34 1.55 2.59 10.02
C THR A 34 2.07 3.63 9.03
N VAL A 35 2.58 4.74 9.56
CA VAL A 35 3.20 5.81 8.75
C VAL A 35 4.22 5.29 7.73
N PRO A 36 5.15 4.36 8.05
CA PRO A 36 6.08 3.82 7.04
C PRO A 36 5.37 3.08 5.90
N VAL A 37 4.29 2.33 6.17
CA VAL A 37 3.51 1.64 5.12
C VAL A 37 2.82 2.67 4.21
N LEU A 38 2.21 3.70 4.80
CA LEU A 38 1.56 4.78 4.04
C LEU A 38 2.57 5.55 3.18
N LYS A 39 3.79 5.77 3.67
CA LYS A 39 4.86 6.39 2.88
C LYS A 39 5.24 5.57 1.66
N GLU A 40 5.34 4.24 1.80
CA GLU A 40 5.63 3.35 0.68
C GLU A 40 4.50 3.34 -0.36
N VAL A 41 3.24 3.36 0.08
CA VAL A 41 2.09 3.53 -0.81
C VAL A 41 2.17 4.86 -1.55
N CYS A 42 2.41 5.95 -0.83
CA CYS A 42 2.59 7.29 -1.41
C CYS A 42 3.71 7.27 -2.49
N LYS A 43 4.85 6.66 -2.18
CA LYS A 43 5.98 6.50 -3.10
C LYS A 43 5.65 5.67 -4.34
N GLN A 44 4.89 4.58 -4.21
CA GLN A 44 4.44 3.77 -5.34
C GLN A 44 3.53 4.55 -6.30
N TYR A 45 2.70 5.44 -5.77
CA TYR A 45 1.79 6.28 -6.56
C TYR A 45 2.45 7.58 -7.05
N GLY A 46 3.75 7.78 -6.76
CA GLY A 46 4.46 9.02 -7.09
C GLY A 46 3.98 10.24 -6.28
N LEU A 47 3.25 10.00 -5.20
CA LEU A 47 2.72 11.01 -4.30
C LEU A 47 3.82 11.45 -3.30
N LYS A 48 3.73 12.69 -2.83
CA LYS A 48 4.73 13.26 -1.92
C LYS A 48 4.55 12.70 -0.51
N GLY A 49 5.27 11.61 -0.19
CA GLY A 49 5.23 10.90 1.10
C GLY A 49 5.83 11.63 2.31
N GLY A 50 5.81 12.96 2.32
CA GLY A 50 6.36 13.80 3.39
C GLY A 50 5.24 14.53 4.13
N GLY A 51 4.64 13.90 5.13
CA GLY A 51 3.53 14.50 5.90
C GLY A 51 3.17 13.68 7.15
N LYS A 52 2.19 14.18 7.91
CA LYS A 52 1.60 13.44 9.04
C LYS A 52 0.77 12.26 8.51
N LYS A 53 0.48 11.29 9.38
CA LYS A 53 -0.30 10.08 9.02
C LYS A 53 -1.58 10.41 8.23
N GLN A 54 -2.33 11.42 8.65
CA GLN A 54 -3.54 11.86 7.96
C GLN A 54 -3.26 12.38 6.55
N GLU A 55 -2.23 13.19 6.34
CA GLU A 55 -1.89 13.68 4.99
C GLU A 55 -1.47 12.55 4.05
N LEU A 56 -0.77 11.53 4.57
CA LEU A 56 -0.45 10.36 3.76
C LEU A 56 -1.72 9.61 3.35
N ILE A 57 -2.69 9.46 4.25
CA ILE A 57 -3.97 8.79 3.95
C ILE A 57 -4.78 9.59 2.94
N ASP A 58 -4.88 10.91 3.14
CA ASP A 58 -5.56 11.86 2.27
C ASP A 58 -4.96 11.88 0.88
N ALA A 59 -3.63 11.82 0.75
CA ALA A 59 -2.98 11.74 -0.55
C ALA A 59 -3.30 10.45 -1.33
N ILE A 60 -3.63 9.35 -0.64
CA ILE A 60 -3.89 8.02 -1.24
C ILE A 60 -5.39 7.81 -1.55
N THR A 61 -6.28 8.49 -0.82
CA THR A 61 -7.75 8.39 -0.96
C THR A 61 -8.28 9.37 -2.00
#